data_AF-A0A4S1CKA0-F1
#
_entry.id   AF-A0A4S1CKA0-F1
#
_cell.length_a   1.000
_cell.length_b   1.000
_cell.length_c   1.000
_cell.angle_alpha   90.00
_cell.angle_beta   90.00
_cell.angle_gamma   90.00
#
_symmetry.space_group_name_H-M   'P 1'
#
loop_
_entity.id
_entity.type
_entity.pdbx_description
1 polymer ?
#
loop_
_entity_poly.entity_id
_entity_poly.type
_entity_poly.pdbx_seq_one_letter_code
_entity_poly.pdbx_strand_id
1 'polypeptide(L)'
;MNGRRLALCGAEVSLPQPIFLVIEDVGWWQGYDGSTQNEPFRNGFCRRHCLDDYRALTRLAKRLSMRVAIGLVLGEWDRTNFLKDVPGATWMGKSWDNRINQGSWLAETAQYLKDHRQFIEIALHGICHEFWQDGQMLRTEFHDASGQMRPAALVRHHLEAYANLLSQNGLGDYPRLFIPPALHHSFGNGQASMQAILESFGINFVTTRFGKTRFHTEPQHPRIAWECGVGLIERGLSPANWDVAAAPPLLGDDNPILALHWANILHPDPEHNDEIVDAWADILIEKGAGLDFMLAEELAACWSQAAAYYLADFREESNSVVIDLGAVPKLPCFTGVIAIKIRDEESKRWHFRGAKVVGQTTGDDAVTTISLLPEPRSTKIEVYCLGD
;
A
#
# COMPACT_ATOMS: atom_id res chain seq x y z
N MET A 1 1.60 20.77 -5.92
CA MET A 1 2.79 21.06 -5.11
C MET A 1 3.98 21.07 -6.07
N ASN A 2 4.83 22.09 -6.04
CA ASN A 2 6.06 22.07 -6.83
C ASN A 2 6.99 20.99 -6.25
N GLY A 3 7.61 20.16 -7.09
CA GLY A 3 8.52 19.09 -6.64
C GLY A 3 9.66 19.61 -5.76
N ARG A 4 10.24 18.75 -4.91
CA ARG A 4 11.37 19.09 -4.05
C ARG A 4 12.67 19.05 -4.87
N ARG A 5 12.94 20.11 -5.62
CA ARG A 5 14.10 20.26 -6.50
C ARG A 5 14.97 21.45 -6.10
N LEU A 6 16.28 21.30 -6.25
CA LEU A 6 17.28 22.34 -6.04
C LEU A 6 18.32 22.28 -7.17
N ALA A 7 18.88 23.43 -7.52
CA ALA A 7 19.98 23.50 -8.48
C ALA A 7 21.31 23.33 -7.76
N LEU A 8 22.26 22.61 -8.36
CA LEU A 8 23.62 22.45 -7.83
C LEU A 8 24.58 22.16 -8.98
N CYS A 9 25.65 22.95 -9.11
CA CYS A 9 26.67 22.76 -10.16
C CYS A 9 26.11 22.67 -11.60
N GLY A 10 25.06 23.42 -11.93
CA GLY A 10 24.41 23.35 -13.25
C GLY A 10 23.57 22.08 -13.49
N ALA A 11 23.30 21.28 -12.46
CA ALA A 11 22.40 20.13 -12.48
C ALA A 11 21.17 20.36 -11.58
N GLU A 12 20.11 19.57 -11.77
CA GLU A 12 18.95 19.52 -10.88
C GLU A 12 19.05 18.32 -9.93
N VAL A 13 18.99 18.56 -8.62
CA VAL A 13 18.90 17.53 -7.58
C VAL A 13 17.48 17.53 -7.03
N SER A 14 16.85 16.36 -7.03
CA SER A 14 15.49 16.15 -6.56
C SER A 14 15.43 15.12 -5.45
N LEU A 15 14.59 15.39 -4.44
CA LEU A 15 14.09 14.37 -3.52
C LEU A 15 12.73 13.90 -4.05
N PRO A 16 12.66 12.78 -4.80
CA PRO A 16 11.43 12.34 -5.45
C PRO A 16 10.39 11.87 -4.42
N GLN A 17 9.13 12.11 -4.72
CA GLN A 17 8.01 11.49 -4.02
C GLN A 17 7.91 10.02 -4.46
N PRO A 18 7.73 9.05 -3.55
CA PRO A 18 7.53 7.66 -3.95
C PRO A 18 6.15 7.49 -4.58
N ILE A 19 5.99 6.50 -5.43
CA ILE A 19 4.71 5.95 -5.88
C ILE A 19 4.77 4.46 -5.58
N PHE A 20 3.84 3.98 -4.78
CA PHE A 20 3.70 2.57 -4.46
C PHE A 20 2.27 2.12 -4.73
N LEU A 21 2.15 0.97 -5.38
CA LEU A 21 0.86 0.45 -5.84
C LEU A 21 0.22 -0.44 -4.77
N VAL A 22 -1.03 -0.13 -4.45
CA VAL A 22 -1.90 -0.93 -3.60
C VAL A 22 -3.14 -1.30 -4.41
N ILE A 23 -3.43 -2.60 -4.54
CA ILE A 23 -4.65 -3.10 -5.17
C ILE A 23 -5.60 -3.59 -4.07
N GLU A 24 -6.67 -2.85 -3.81
CA GLU A 24 -7.70 -3.13 -2.81
C GLU A 24 -8.73 -4.15 -3.33
N ASP A 25 -9.52 -4.72 -2.43
CA ASP A 25 -10.56 -5.72 -2.72
C ASP A 25 -10.11 -7.01 -3.43
N VAL A 26 -8.82 -7.37 -3.34
CA VAL A 26 -8.34 -8.66 -3.85
C VAL A 26 -8.86 -9.79 -2.96
N GLY A 27 -9.14 -10.97 -3.50
CA GLY A 27 -9.52 -12.16 -2.71
C GLY A 27 -11.00 -12.52 -2.73
N TRP A 28 -11.88 -11.65 -3.23
CA TRP A 28 -13.24 -12.05 -3.58
C TRP A 28 -13.25 -13.16 -4.66
N TRP A 29 -14.07 -14.19 -4.51
CA TRP A 29 -14.33 -15.18 -5.55
C TRP A 29 -15.57 -14.85 -6.37
N GLN A 30 -16.55 -14.25 -5.71
CA GLN A 30 -17.73 -13.70 -6.36
C GLN A 30 -17.45 -12.24 -6.75
N GLY A 31 -17.66 -11.88 -8.02
CA GLY A 31 -17.50 -10.49 -8.45
C GLY A 31 -18.73 -9.62 -8.14
N TYR A 32 -19.91 -10.22 -8.17
CA TYR A 32 -21.17 -9.49 -8.05
C TYR A 32 -21.31 -8.77 -6.70
N ASP A 33 -21.66 -7.47 -6.76
CA ASP A 33 -21.98 -6.68 -5.57
C ASP A 33 -23.33 -7.10 -4.99
N GLY A 34 -23.31 -7.66 -3.78
CA GLY A 34 -24.51 -8.10 -3.08
C GLY A 34 -25.01 -7.12 -2.02
N SER A 35 -24.45 -5.90 -1.96
CA SER A 35 -24.76 -4.89 -0.95
C SER A 35 -26.25 -4.56 -0.82
N THR A 36 -27.00 -4.57 -1.92
CA THR A 36 -28.45 -4.35 -1.95
C THR A 36 -29.27 -5.47 -1.29
N GLN A 37 -28.65 -6.63 -1.08
CA GLN A 37 -29.23 -7.83 -0.46
C GLN A 37 -28.63 -8.11 0.92
N ASN A 38 -27.98 -7.11 1.53
CA ASN A 38 -27.30 -7.22 2.82
C ASN A 38 -26.07 -8.15 2.83
N GLU A 39 -25.55 -8.50 1.65
CA GLU A 39 -24.24 -9.15 1.48
C GLU A 39 -23.13 -8.09 1.41
N PRO A 40 -21.83 -8.46 1.42
CA PRO A 40 -20.75 -7.47 1.29
C PRO A 40 -20.80 -6.65 0.01
N PHE A 41 -20.22 -5.45 0.10
CA PHE A 41 -19.74 -4.72 -1.06
C PHE A 41 -18.55 -5.49 -1.65
N ARG A 42 -18.81 -6.20 -2.75
CA ARG A 42 -17.76 -6.79 -3.60
C ARG A 42 -17.48 -5.84 -4.74
N ASN A 43 -16.43 -6.08 -5.52
CA ASN A 43 -15.94 -5.18 -6.56
C ASN A 43 -16.83 -5.01 -7.82
N GLY A 44 -18.08 -5.49 -7.81
CA GLY A 44 -19.06 -5.26 -8.89
C GLY A 44 -18.73 -5.98 -10.20
N PHE A 45 -17.81 -6.94 -10.19
CA PHE A 45 -17.30 -7.59 -11.39
C PHE A 45 -18.35 -8.53 -12.03
N CYS A 46 -18.37 -8.58 -13.36
CA CYS A 46 -19.41 -9.28 -14.14
C CYS A 46 -19.30 -10.82 -14.15
N ARG A 47 -18.30 -11.37 -13.45
CA ARG A 47 -18.03 -12.81 -13.37
C ARG A 47 -17.40 -13.17 -12.03
N ARG A 48 -17.26 -14.46 -11.77
CA ARG A 48 -16.38 -14.96 -10.70
C ARG A 48 -14.93 -14.66 -11.03
N HIS A 49 -14.13 -14.44 -10.00
CA HIS A 49 -12.69 -14.32 -10.15
C HIS A 49 -12.05 -15.68 -10.41
N CYS A 50 -10.95 -15.67 -11.15
CA CYS A 50 -10.20 -16.87 -11.54
C CYS A 50 -8.70 -16.66 -11.34
N LEU A 51 -7.91 -17.71 -11.57
CA LEU A 51 -6.45 -17.66 -11.43
C LEU A 51 -5.80 -16.58 -12.32
N ASP A 52 -6.35 -16.33 -13.51
CA ASP A 52 -5.79 -15.34 -14.44
C ASP A 52 -5.89 -13.91 -13.90
N ASP A 53 -6.85 -13.61 -13.02
CA ASP A 53 -6.94 -12.33 -12.33
C ASP A 53 -5.78 -12.11 -11.33
N TYR A 54 -5.25 -13.19 -10.76
CA TYR A 54 -4.07 -13.13 -9.90
C TYR A 54 -2.77 -13.09 -10.71
N ARG A 55 -2.75 -13.70 -11.90
CA ARG A 55 -1.62 -13.60 -12.83
C ARG A 55 -1.41 -12.18 -13.33
N ALA A 56 -2.51 -11.44 -13.54
CA ALA A 56 -2.50 -10.01 -13.88
C ALA A 56 -1.71 -9.19 -12.85
N LEU A 57 -1.88 -9.46 -11.55
CA LEU A 57 -1.16 -8.78 -10.46
C LEU A 57 0.36 -9.02 -10.56
N THR A 58 0.78 -10.26 -10.79
CA THR A 58 2.21 -10.60 -10.94
C THR A 58 2.80 -9.97 -12.20
N ARG A 59 2.03 -9.91 -13.30
CA ARG A 59 2.48 -9.23 -14.52
C ARG A 59 2.73 -7.75 -14.24
N LEU A 60 1.78 -7.08 -13.59
CA LEU A 60 1.89 -5.67 -13.21
C LEU A 60 3.13 -5.43 -12.35
N ALA A 61 3.31 -6.26 -11.32
CA ALA A 61 4.48 -6.23 -10.44
C ALA A 61 5.81 -6.38 -11.20
N LYS A 62 5.89 -7.33 -12.14
CA LYS A 62 7.08 -7.55 -12.97
C LYS A 62 7.36 -6.37 -13.89
N ARG A 63 6.34 -5.82 -14.55
CA ARG A 63 6.46 -4.65 -15.43
C ARG A 63 7.00 -3.44 -14.66
N LEU A 64 6.53 -3.25 -13.43
CA LEU A 64 6.91 -2.12 -12.57
C LEU A 64 8.21 -2.35 -11.78
N SER A 65 8.79 -3.56 -11.81
CA SER A 65 9.84 -3.99 -10.87
C SER A 65 9.47 -3.67 -9.41
N MET A 66 8.20 -3.89 -9.06
CA MET A 66 7.61 -3.53 -7.77
C MET A 66 6.96 -4.75 -7.14
N ARG A 67 7.17 -4.93 -5.83
CA ARG A 67 6.40 -5.88 -5.02
C ARG A 67 5.06 -5.24 -4.64
N VAL A 68 4.09 -5.38 -5.53
CA VAL A 68 2.76 -4.75 -5.43
C VAL A 68 2.03 -5.26 -4.19
N ALA A 69 1.43 -4.35 -3.42
CA ALA A 69 0.60 -4.73 -2.28
C ALA A 69 -0.83 -5.06 -2.72
N ILE A 70 -1.36 -6.17 -2.22
CA ILE A 70 -2.72 -6.62 -2.49
C ILE A 70 -3.51 -6.65 -1.18
N GLY A 71 -4.51 -5.78 -1.07
CA GLY A 71 -5.46 -5.77 0.03
C GLY A 71 -6.37 -6.97 -0.07
N LEU A 72 -6.04 -8.02 0.68
CA LEU A 72 -6.70 -9.31 0.57
C LEU A 72 -7.89 -9.40 1.53
N VAL A 73 -9.04 -9.79 0.98
CA VAL A 73 -10.28 -10.10 1.67
C VAL A 73 -10.46 -11.62 1.66
N LEU A 74 -10.55 -12.23 2.85
CA LEU A 74 -10.37 -13.68 3.00
C LEU A 74 -11.63 -14.48 3.34
N GLY A 75 -12.78 -13.86 3.53
CA GLY A 75 -13.99 -14.54 3.96
C GLY A 75 -14.40 -15.67 3.01
N GLU A 76 -14.33 -15.43 1.71
CA GLU A 76 -14.66 -16.43 0.69
C GLU A 76 -13.56 -17.51 0.52
N TRP A 77 -12.48 -17.44 1.29
CA TRP A 77 -11.44 -18.47 1.40
C TRP A 77 -11.61 -19.40 2.60
N ASP A 78 -12.68 -19.24 3.39
CA ASP A 78 -12.98 -20.12 4.52
C ASP A 78 -13.27 -21.56 4.04
N ARG A 79 -12.39 -22.48 4.42
CA ARG A 79 -12.48 -23.90 4.02
C ARG A 79 -13.32 -24.74 4.97
N THR A 80 -13.59 -24.22 6.17
CA THR A 80 -14.16 -24.99 7.28
C THR A 80 -15.50 -24.43 7.75
N ASN A 81 -15.94 -23.31 7.18
CA ASN A 81 -17.11 -22.55 7.60
C ASN A 81 -17.00 -22.10 9.07
N PHE A 82 -15.78 -21.90 9.59
CA PHE A 82 -15.58 -21.49 10.99
C PHE A 82 -16.00 -20.03 11.22
N LEU A 83 -16.10 -19.21 10.17
CA LEU A 83 -16.53 -17.81 10.30
C LEU A 83 -17.97 -17.67 10.83
N LYS A 84 -18.78 -18.74 10.83
CA LYS A 84 -20.07 -18.78 11.53
C LYS A 84 -19.94 -18.50 13.03
N ASP A 85 -18.76 -18.71 13.58
CA ASP A 85 -18.44 -18.53 15.00
C ASP A 85 -17.75 -17.20 15.32
N VAL A 86 -17.49 -16.36 14.31
CA VAL A 86 -16.91 -15.02 14.46
C VAL A 86 -18.03 -13.98 14.38
N PRO A 87 -18.40 -13.32 15.50
CA PRO A 87 -19.52 -12.39 15.53
C PRO A 87 -19.37 -11.25 14.52
N GLY A 88 -20.36 -11.07 13.66
CA GLY A 88 -20.42 -9.97 12.69
C GLY A 88 -19.42 -10.04 11.54
N ALA A 89 -18.72 -11.16 11.36
CA ALA A 89 -17.80 -11.35 10.24
C ALA A 89 -18.49 -11.67 8.90
N THR A 90 -19.73 -12.20 8.91
CA THR A 90 -20.43 -12.60 7.68
C THR A 90 -21.91 -12.24 7.74
N TRP A 91 -22.51 -11.99 6.57
CA TRP A 91 -23.93 -11.69 6.43
C TRP A 91 -24.85 -12.85 6.78
N MET A 92 -24.34 -14.08 6.72
CA MET A 92 -25.08 -15.29 7.06
C MET A 92 -25.02 -15.63 8.56
N GLY A 93 -24.11 -15.00 9.32
CA GLY A 93 -23.90 -15.26 10.73
C GLY A 93 -23.70 -16.76 11.01
N LYS A 94 -24.50 -17.31 11.94
CA LYS A 94 -24.45 -18.74 12.31
C LYS A 94 -24.77 -19.71 11.17
N SER A 95 -25.42 -19.24 10.11
CA SER A 95 -25.77 -20.02 8.92
C SER A 95 -24.69 -19.96 7.83
N TRP A 96 -23.52 -19.37 8.11
CA TRP A 96 -22.44 -19.24 7.13
C TRP A 96 -22.06 -20.58 6.50
N ASP A 97 -22.08 -20.58 5.17
CA ASP A 97 -21.72 -21.72 4.34
C ASP A 97 -21.00 -21.27 3.06
N ASN A 98 -19.67 -21.41 3.06
CA ASN A 98 -18.80 -21.01 1.97
C ASN A 98 -18.58 -22.11 0.92
N ARG A 99 -19.30 -23.24 0.97
CA ARG A 99 -19.09 -24.37 0.04
C ARG A 99 -19.15 -23.97 -1.44
N ILE A 100 -19.93 -22.95 -1.78
CA ILE A 100 -20.02 -22.43 -3.15
C ILE A 100 -18.69 -21.88 -3.69
N ASN A 101 -17.77 -21.47 -2.81
CA ASN A 101 -16.46 -20.93 -3.17
C ASN A 101 -15.32 -21.94 -2.94
N GLN A 102 -15.63 -23.11 -2.39
CA GLN A 102 -14.66 -24.17 -2.15
C GLN A 102 -14.47 -25.02 -3.40
N GLY A 103 -13.27 -24.97 -3.98
CA GLY A 103 -12.88 -25.78 -5.13
C GLY A 103 -11.37 -25.85 -5.32
N SER A 104 -10.91 -26.55 -6.36
CA SER A 104 -9.48 -26.70 -6.65
C SER A 104 -8.79 -25.36 -6.91
N TRP A 105 -9.52 -24.40 -7.50
CA TRP A 105 -9.06 -23.04 -7.78
C TRP A 105 -8.51 -22.32 -6.53
N LEU A 106 -9.03 -22.60 -5.32
CA LEU A 106 -8.49 -22.02 -4.08
C LEU A 106 -7.06 -22.52 -3.82
N ALA A 107 -6.83 -23.82 -3.98
CA ALA A 107 -5.52 -24.42 -3.77
C ALA A 107 -4.53 -24.00 -4.88
N GLU A 108 -4.99 -23.98 -6.12
CA GLU A 108 -4.21 -23.52 -7.27
C GLU A 108 -3.77 -22.06 -7.10
N THR A 109 -4.69 -21.18 -6.67
CA THR A 109 -4.40 -19.76 -6.49
C THR A 109 -3.53 -19.52 -5.26
N ALA A 110 -3.79 -20.20 -4.15
CA ALA A 110 -2.91 -20.13 -2.98
C ALA A 110 -1.48 -20.58 -3.32
N GLN A 111 -1.34 -21.65 -4.10
CA GLN A 111 -0.04 -22.12 -4.58
C GLN A 111 0.63 -21.07 -5.46
N TYR A 112 -0.10 -20.49 -6.41
CA TYR A 112 0.40 -19.44 -7.27
C TYR A 112 0.90 -18.21 -6.48
N LEU A 113 0.13 -17.73 -5.51
CA LEU A 113 0.52 -16.60 -4.65
C LEU A 113 1.79 -16.89 -3.84
N LYS A 114 1.92 -18.10 -3.28
CA LYS A 114 3.14 -18.53 -2.58
C LYS A 114 4.36 -18.50 -3.50
N ASP A 115 4.22 -19.03 -4.71
CA ASP A 115 5.32 -19.15 -5.69
C ASP A 115 5.75 -17.79 -6.26
N HIS A 116 4.91 -16.76 -6.11
CA HIS A 116 5.15 -15.41 -6.61
C HIS A 116 5.24 -14.35 -5.50
N ARG A 117 5.49 -14.75 -4.25
CA ARG A 117 5.59 -13.85 -3.09
C ARG A 117 6.63 -12.74 -3.24
N GLN A 118 7.65 -12.91 -4.09
CA GLN A 118 8.63 -11.87 -4.39
C GLN A 118 8.04 -10.70 -5.19
N PHE A 119 6.92 -10.91 -5.87
CA PHE A 119 6.21 -9.89 -6.64
C PHE A 119 4.98 -9.34 -5.92
N ILE A 120 4.50 -10.05 -4.90
CA ILE A 120 3.24 -9.75 -4.22
C ILE A 120 3.47 -9.59 -2.72
N GLU A 121 2.97 -8.49 -2.17
CA GLU A 121 2.88 -8.25 -0.74
C GLU A 121 1.41 -8.39 -0.32
N ILE A 122 1.08 -9.41 0.48
CA ILE A 122 -0.27 -9.55 1.01
C ILE A 122 -0.48 -8.51 2.11
N ALA A 123 -1.53 -7.72 1.97
CA ALA A 123 -2.00 -6.76 2.96
C ALA A 123 -3.34 -7.21 3.56
N LEU A 124 -3.57 -6.86 4.83
CA LEU A 124 -4.84 -7.13 5.50
C LEU A 124 -5.89 -6.12 5.03
N HIS A 125 -6.99 -6.61 4.46
CA HIS A 125 -8.11 -5.79 4.01
C HIS A 125 -9.50 -6.27 4.48
N GLY A 126 -9.53 -7.27 5.37
CA GLY A 126 -10.73 -7.70 6.08
C GLY A 126 -11.10 -9.16 5.83
N ILE A 127 -12.08 -9.65 6.57
CA ILE A 127 -12.71 -10.95 6.33
C ILE A 127 -13.78 -10.79 5.26
N CYS A 128 -14.79 -9.96 5.48
CA CYS A 128 -15.83 -9.68 4.49
C CYS A 128 -16.06 -8.18 4.29
N HIS A 129 -15.08 -7.34 4.65
CA HIS A 129 -15.06 -5.89 4.45
C HIS A 129 -16.05 -5.11 5.35
N GLU A 130 -17.26 -5.63 5.56
CA GLU A 130 -18.31 -5.03 6.39
C GLU A 130 -18.47 -5.72 7.75
N PHE A 131 -19.35 -5.16 8.58
CA PHE A 131 -19.72 -5.73 9.88
C PHE A 131 -21.22 -6.03 9.93
N TRP A 132 -21.63 -7.18 10.42
CA TRP A 132 -23.05 -7.53 10.55
C TRP A 132 -23.50 -7.58 12.01
N GLN A 133 -24.58 -6.88 12.32
CA GLN A 133 -25.19 -6.88 13.64
C GLN A 133 -26.70 -6.95 13.50
N ASP A 134 -27.33 -7.86 14.25
CA ASP A 134 -28.79 -8.04 14.26
C ASP A 134 -29.38 -8.23 12.84
N GLY A 135 -28.64 -8.94 11.98
CA GLY A 135 -29.03 -9.22 10.61
C GLY A 135 -28.86 -8.03 9.65
N GLN A 136 -28.26 -6.92 10.07
CA GLN A 136 -28.03 -5.74 9.25
C GLN A 136 -26.54 -5.50 9.01
N MET A 137 -26.20 -5.13 7.78
CA MET A 137 -24.88 -4.69 7.37
C MET A 137 -24.62 -3.27 7.88
N LEU A 138 -23.48 -3.10 8.55
CA LEU A 138 -22.95 -1.85 9.07
C LEU A 138 -21.55 -1.62 8.48
N ARG A 139 -21.29 -0.39 8.03
CA ARG A 139 -19.92 0.06 7.70
C ARG A 139 -19.09 0.12 8.97
N THR A 140 -17.82 -0.26 8.97
CA THR A 140 -17.19 -1.42 8.33
C THR A 140 -16.68 -2.37 9.44
N GLU A 141 -15.91 -3.39 9.06
CA GLU A 141 -15.44 -4.47 9.94
C GLU A 141 -14.73 -4.00 11.22
N PHE A 142 -13.84 -3.00 11.12
CA PHE A 142 -13.00 -2.56 12.25
C PHE A 142 -13.43 -1.23 12.87
N HIS A 143 -14.10 -0.38 12.10
CA HIS A 143 -14.55 0.96 12.51
C HIS A 143 -15.93 1.22 11.95
N ASP A 144 -16.77 1.98 12.65
CA ASP A 144 -18.02 2.43 12.07
C ASP A 144 -17.85 3.57 11.04
N ALA A 145 -18.94 4.00 10.41
CA ALA A 145 -18.92 5.10 9.44
C ALA A 145 -18.39 6.44 10.00
N SER A 146 -18.38 6.62 11.33
CA SER A 146 -17.84 7.79 12.02
C SER A 146 -16.36 7.64 12.39
N GLY A 147 -15.75 6.50 12.06
CA GLY A 147 -14.39 6.17 12.48
C GLY A 147 -14.29 5.75 13.94
N GLN A 148 -15.39 5.39 14.61
CA GLN A 148 -15.33 4.78 15.93
C GLN A 148 -14.91 3.32 15.79
N MET A 149 -13.78 2.96 16.39
CA MET A 149 -13.32 1.56 16.40
C MET A 149 -14.37 0.66 17.08
N ARG A 150 -14.60 -0.53 16.53
CA ARG A 150 -15.35 -1.60 17.18
C ARG A 150 -14.71 -1.96 18.53
N PRO A 151 -15.43 -2.64 19.45
CA PRO A 151 -14.84 -3.08 20.71
C PRO A 151 -13.52 -3.83 20.49
N ALA A 152 -12.48 -3.48 21.25
CA ALA A 152 -11.12 -4.00 21.01
C ALA A 152 -11.03 -5.53 21.02
N ALA A 153 -11.81 -6.20 21.89
CA ALA A 153 -11.87 -7.66 21.93
C ALA A 153 -12.43 -8.25 20.62
N LEU A 154 -13.42 -7.58 20.02
CA LEU A 154 -14.01 -7.98 18.75
C LEU A 154 -13.03 -7.76 17.59
N VAL A 155 -12.36 -6.60 17.56
CA VAL A 155 -11.29 -6.33 16.58
C VAL A 155 -10.22 -7.44 16.63
N ARG A 156 -9.72 -7.78 17.82
CA ARG A 156 -8.73 -8.86 17.98
C ARG A 156 -9.25 -10.20 17.46
N HIS A 157 -10.50 -10.52 17.76
CA HIS A 157 -11.11 -11.77 17.29
C HIS A 157 -11.21 -11.85 15.76
N HIS A 158 -11.50 -10.74 15.09
CA HIS A 158 -11.45 -10.66 13.62
C HIS A 158 -10.02 -10.81 13.08
N LEU A 159 -9.03 -10.17 13.71
CA LEU A 159 -7.62 -10.30 13.32
C LEU A 159 -7.10 -11.75 13.50
N GLU A 160 -7.52 -12.44 14.55
CA GLU A 160 -7.24 -13.86 14.79
C GLU A 160 -7.93 -14.76 13.75
N ALA A 161 -9.19 -14.48 13.41
CA ALA A 161 -9.89 -15.19 12.35
C ALA A 161 -9.20 -15.00 10.99
N TYR A 162 -8.71 -13.79 10.70
CA TYR A 162 -7.90 -13.52 9.51
C TYR A 162 -6.61 -14.37 9.50
N ALA A 163 -5.91 -14.48 10.64
CA ALA A 163 -4.74 -15.35 10.77
C ALA A 163 -5.07 -16.82 10.48
N ASN A 164 -6.22 -17.30 10.97
CA ASN A 164 -6.69 -18.66 10.70
C ASN A 164 -6.99 -18.88 9.20
N LEU A 165 -7.60 -17.90 8.52
CA LEU A 165 -7.85 -17.97 7.07
C LEU A 165 -6.54 -18.02 6.26
N LEU A 166 -5.53 -17.22 6.64
CA LEU A 166 -4.19 -17.29 6.03
C LEU A 166 -3.60 -18.70 6.21
N SER A 167 -3.66 -19.25 7.43
CA SER A 167 -3.12 -20.56 7.77
C SER A 167 -3.81 -21.68 6.99
N GLN A 168 -5.14 -21.69 6.93
CA GLN A 168 -5.94 -22.67 6.17
C GLN A 168 -5.58 -22.72 4.68
N ASN A 169 -5.11 -21.61 4.14
CA ASN A 169 -4.76 -21.47 2.72
C ASN A 169 -3.24 -21.47 2.49
N GLY A 170 -2.43 -21.55 3.54
CA GLY A 170 -0.97 -21.49 3.44
C GLY A 170 -0.45 -20.19 2.85
N LEU A 171 -1.10 -19.06 3.11
CA LEU A 171 -0.77 -17.76 2.50
C LEU A 171 0.42 -17.03 3.16
N GLY A 172 1.15 -17.71 4.05
CA GLY A 172 2.36 -17.20 4.69
C GLY A 172 2.12 -16.58 6.06
N ASP A 173 3.07 -15.73 6.47
CA ASP A 173 3.04 -15.01 7.75
C ASP A 173 1.97 -13.92 7.77
N TYR A 174 1.70 -13.37 8.96
CA TYR A 174 0.73 -12.29 9.09
C TYR A 174 1.19 -11.04 8.32
N PRO A 175 0.28 -10.34 7.60
CA PRO A 175 0.60 -9.14 6.85
C PRO A 175 1.25 -8.04 7.68
N ARG A 176 2.08 -7.23 7.04
CA ARG A 176 2.69 -6.03 7.65
C ARG A 176 1.96 -4.74 7.33
N LEU A 177 1.13 -4.74 6.28
CA LEU A 177 0.30 -3.63 5.84
C LEU A 177 -1.16 -3.88 6.19
N PHE A 178 -1.81 -2.88 6.77
CA PHE A 178 -3.24 -2.83 6.97
C PHE A 178 -3.88 -1.74 6.12
N ILE A 179 -4.95 -2.10 5.42
CA ILE A 179 -5.78 -1.21 4.62
C ILE A 179 -7.19 -1.28 5.20
N PRO A 180 -7.66 -0.26 5.94
CA PRO A 180 -8.97 -0.32 6.56
C PRO A 180 -10.08 -0.41 5.48
N PRO A 181 -11.03 -1.35 5.62
CA PRO A 181 -12.19 -1.45 4.75
C PRO A 181 -12.95 -0.12 4.63
N ALA A 182 -13.30 0.25 3.39
CA ALA A 182 -13.86 1.55 3.00
C ALA A 182 -13.13 2.80 3.54
N LEU A 183 -11.90 2.61 4.04
CA LEU A 183 -11.00 3.62 4.59
C LEU A 183 -11.52 4.30 5.87
N HIS A 184 -12.50 3.70 6.57
CA HIS A 184 -12.91 4.16 7.90
C HIS A 184 -11.87 3.74 8.93
N HIS A 185 -11.37 4.70 9.71
CA HIS A 185 -10.28 4.45 10.64
C HIS A 185 -10.29 5.44 11.82
N SER A 186 -9.42 5.21 12.80
CA SER A 186 -9.16 6.12 13.92
C SER A 186 -7.66 6.29 14.15
N PHE A 187 -7.25 7.45 14.67
CA PHE A 187 -5.86 7.74 15.03
C PHE A 187 -5.76 8.56 16.32
N GLY A 188 -4.69 8.35 17.09
CA GLY A 188 -4.30 9.22 18.20
C GLY A 188 -4.87 8.83 19.56
N ASN A 189 -5.21 7.55 19.76
CA ASN A 189 -5.86 7.08 20.99
C ASN A 189 -4.91 6.26 21.90
N GLY A 190 -3.60 6.44 21.74
CA GLY A 190 -2.55 5.79 22.51
C GLY A 190 -2.68 4.27 22.51
N GLN A 191 -2.55 3.66 23.68
CA GLN A 191 -2.63 2.20 23.85
C GLN A 191 -4.05 1.62 23.62
N ALA A 192 -5.06 2.47 23.54
CA ALA A 192 -6.43 2.08 23.20
C ALA A 192 -6.74 2.24 21.70
N SER A 193 -5.74 2.57 20.88
CA SER A 193 -5.90 2.78 19.44
C SER A 193 -5.90 1.46 18.66
N MET A 194 -6.38 1.55 17.41
CA MET A 194 -6.24 0.47 16.44
C MET A 194 -4.76 0.16 16.19
N GLN A 195 -3.88 1.17 16.19
CA GLN A 195 -2.44 1.01 15.95
C GLN A 195 -1.79 0.15 17.02
N ALA A 196 -2.15 0.31 18.30
CA ALA A 196 -1.67 -0.55 19.38
C ALA A 196 -2.14 -2.01 19.22
N ILE A 197 -3.35 -2.23 18.68
CA ILE A 197 -3.83 -3.58 18.36
C ILE A 197 -3.02 -4.14 17.18
N LEU A 198 -2.91 -3.40 16.08
CA LEU A 198 -2.22 -3.82 14.86
C LEU A 198 -0.75 -4.17 15.10
N GLU A 199 -0.03 -3.37 15.89
CA GLU A 199 1.37 -3.63 16.24
C GLU A 199 1.53 -4.98 16.94
N SER A 200 0.60 -5.35 17.82
CA SER A 200 0.61 -6.65 18.50
C SER A 200 0.43 -7.86 17.57
N PHE A 201 -0.01 -7.64 16.32
CA PHE A 201 -0.09 -8.64 15.25
C PHE A 201 1.06 -8.52 14.23
N GLY A 202 2.05 -7.64 14.47
CA GLY A 202 3.19 -7.43 13.58
C GLY A 202 2.94 -6.46 12.43
N ILE A 203 1.80 -5.76 12.41
CA ILE A 203 1.50 -4.74 11.40
C ILE A 203 2.19 -3.43 11.79
N ASN A 204 3.01 -2.91 10.88
CA ASN A 204 3.78 -1.67 11.07
C ASN A 204 3.51 -0.61 10.00
N PHE A 205 2.73 -0.94 8.97
CA PHE A 205 2.29 0.00 7.94
C PHE A 205 0.78 0.06 7.88
N VAL A 206 0.25 1.27 7.75
CA VAL A 206 -1.16 1.53 7.51
C VAL A 206 -1.27 2.58 6.41
N THR A 207 -2.14 2.33 5.44
CA THR A 207 -2.51 3.34 4.46
C THR A 207 -4.00 3.61 4.56
N THR A 208 -4.40 4.88 4.61
CA THR A 208 -5.81 5.27 4.75
C THR A 208 -6.03 6.69 4.25
N ARG A 209 -7.27 7.17 4.31
CA ARG A 209 -7.60 8.58 4.11
C ARG A 209 -7.77 9.27 5.44
N PHE A 210 -6.92 10.25 5.73
CA PHE A 210 -6.99 11.09 6.92
C PHE A 210 -8.31 11.85 6.95
N GLY A 211 -8.83 12.28 5.79
CA GLY A 211 -10.15 12.89 5.70
C GLY A 211 -11.35 11.98 6.08
N LYS A 212 -11.15 10.66 6.15
CA LYS A 212 -12.14 9.68 6.66
C LYS A 212 -11.80 9.15 8.05
N THR A 213 -10.66 9.57 8.61
CA THR A 213 -10.15 9.07 9.88
C THR A 213 -10.68 9.93 11.02
N ARG A 214 -11.17 9.28 12.08
CA ARG A 214 -11.47 9.97 13.33
C ARG A 214 -10.18 10.25 14.10
N PHE A 215 -9.90 11.53 14.32
CA PHE A 215 -8.74 11.97 15.09
C PHE A 215 -9.09 12.19 16.56
N HIS A 216 -8.38 11.49 17.44
CA HIS A 216 -8.34 11.76 18.88
C HIS A 216 -7.24 12.76 19.23
N THR A 217 -6.18 12.80 18.43
CA THR A 217 -5.13 13.83 18.43
C THR A 217 -4.78 14.19 16.99
N GLU A 218 -4.20 15.38 16.81
CA GLU A 218 -3.71 15.82 15.51
C GLU A 218 -2.58 14.92 14.99
N PRO A 219 -2.58 14.54 13.70
CA PRO A 219 -1.44 13.84 13.10
C PRO A 219 -0.20 14.74 13.06
N GLN A 220 0.99 14.14 13.12
CA GLN A 220 2.24 14.90 13.12
C GLN A 220 2.50 15.64 11.80
N HIS A 221 1.91 15.17 10.70
CA HIS A 221 1.91 15.83 9.40
C HIS A 221 0.62 15.48 8.62
N PRO A 222 0.09 16.38 7.76
CA PRO A 222 -1.16 16.12 7.04
C PRO A 222 -1.17 14.92 6.07
N ARG A 223 0.01 14.37 5.74
CA ARG A 223 0.17 13.24 4.79
C ARG A 223 0.84 12.00 5.41
N ILE A 224 1.38 12.12 6.61
CA ILE A 224 2.11 11.03 7.28
C ILE A 224 1.97 11.19 8.79
N ALA A 225 1.71 10.09 9.49
CA ALA A 225 1.53 10.10 10.94
C ALA A 225 2.05 8.79 11.54
N TRP A 226 2.20 8.75 12.86
CA TRP A 226 2.57 7.52 13.55
C TRP A 226 2.10 7.49 14.98
N GLU A 227 1.84 6.27 15.46
CA GLU A 227 1.45 5.98 16.83
C GLU A 227 1.78 4.51 17.13
N CYS A 228 2.20 4.21 18.37
CA CYS A 228 2.44 2.84 18.83
C CYS A 228 3.36 2.00 17.90
N GLY A 229 4.36 2.63 17.28
CA GLY A 229 5.30 1.93 16.38
C GLY A 229 4.77 1.69 14.96
N VAL A 230 3.54 2.11 14.65
CA VAL A 230 2.91 1.96 13.33
C VAL A 230 2.96 3.26 12.55
N GLY A 231 3.44 3.21 11.30
CA GLY A 231 3.47 4.34 10.38
C GLY A 231 2.23 4.40 9.48
N LEU A 232 1.58 5.55 9.43
CA LEU A 232 0.42 5.84 8.59
C LEU A 232 0.79 6.76 7.44
N ILE A 233 0.28 6.44 6.25
CA ILE A 233 0.37 7.31 5.06
C ILE A 233 -1.02 7.64 4.53
N GLU A 234 -1.22 8.91 4.15
CA GLU A 234 -2.40 9.37 3.40
C GLU A 234 -2.29 8.89 1.94
N ARG A 235 -3.28 8.13 1.47
CA ARG A 235 -3.31 7.61 0.09
C ARG A 235 -4.14 8.42 -0.90
N GLY A 236 -4.89 9.42 -0.44
CA GLY A 236 -5.83 10.15 -1.28
C GLY A 236 -6.98 9.28 -1.82
N LEU A 237 -7.61 9.76 -2.88
CA LEU A 237 -8.66 9.02 -3.60
C LEU A 237 -8.03 8.03 -4.58
N SER A 238 -8.72 6.90 -4.80
CA SER A 238 -8.44 6.08 -5.98
C SER A 238 -8.85 6.89 -7.23
N PRO A 239 -8.06 6.85 -8.33
CA PRO A 239 -8.41 7.54 -9.57
C PRO A 239 -9.61 6.90 -10.29
N ALA A 240 -9.96 5.66 -9.96
CA ALA A 240 -11.12 4.95 -10.49
C ALA A 240 -12.03 4.48 -9.35
N ASN A 241 -13.34 4.44 -9.61
CA ASN A 241 -14.28 3.87 -8.65
C ASN A 241 -14.06 2.36 -8.52
N TRP A 242 -14.43 1.81 -7.36
CA TRP A 242 -14.18 0.42 -7.01
C TRP A 242 -14.91 -0.61 -7.89
N ASP A 243 -16.03 -0.21 -8.49
CA ASP A 243 -16.93 -1.03 -9.32
C ASP A 243 -16.66 -0.93 -10.82
N VAL A 244 -15.61 -0.21 -11.22
CA VAL A 244 -15.28 0.00 -12.63
C VAL A 244 -14.25 -1.04 -13.09
N ALA A 245 -14.71 -2.01 -13.87
CA ALA A 245 -13.86 -2.96 -14.58
C ALA A 245 -13.03 -2.26 -15.68
N ALA A 246 -11.82 -2.76 -15.95
CA ALA A 246 -10.95 -2.27 -17.02
C ALA A 246 -10.82 -0.74 -17.04
N ALA A 247 -10.60 -0.13 -15.88
CA ALA A 247 -10.53 1.31 -15.75
C ALA A 247 -9.31 1.83 -16.54
N PRO A 248 -9.47 2.88 -17.36
CA PRO A 248 -8.34 3.45 -18.08
C PRO A 248 -7.31 4.01 -17.08
N PRO A 249 -6.01 3.94 -17.41
CA PRO A 249 -4.98 4.49 -16.55
C PRO A 249 -5.16 5.99 -16.35
N LEU A 250 -5.45 6.37 -15.12
CA LEU A 250 -5.59 7.75 -14.69
C LEU A 250 -4.72 7.95 -13.46
N LEU A 251 -3.87 8.96 -13.51
CA LEU A 251 -3.05 9.33 -12.37
C LEU A 251 -3.93 10.11 -11.39
N GLY A 252 -4.02 9.61 -10.16
CA GLY A 252 -4.72 10.30 -9.08
C GLY A 252 -3.92 11.49 -8.56
N ASP A 253 -4.35 12.00 -7.41
CA ASP A 253 -3.60 13.01 -6.66
C ASP A 253 -2.15 12.57 -6.42
N ASP A 254 -1.22 13.55 -6.29
CA ASP A 254 0.18 13.29 -5.97
C ASP A 254 0.33 12.83 -4.49
N ASN A 255 -0.09 11.60 -4.23
CA ASN A 255 0.07 10.84 -3.00
C ASN A 255 1.09 9.72 -3.21
N PRO A 256 1.76 9.29 -2.14
CA PRO A 256 2.78 8.24 -2.23
C PRO A 256 2.20 6.86 -2.52
N ILE A 257 0.91 6.67 -2.27
CA ILE A 257 0.17 5.45 -2.54
C ILE A 257 -0.76 5.71 -3.71
N LEU A 258 -0.59 4.95 -4.79
CA LEU A 258 -1.61 4.81 -5.81
C LEU A 258 -2.47 3.61 -5.42
N ALA A 259 -3.70 3.86 -4.99
CA ALA A 259 -4.63 2.78 -4.71
C ALA A 259 -5.56 2.56 -5.89
N LEU A 260 -5.62 1.33 -6.37
CA LEU A 260 -6.61 0.85 -7.32
C LEU A 260 -7.43 -0.24 -6.63
N HIS A 261 -8.57 -0.59 -7.19
CA HIS A 261 -9.36 -1.75 -6.77
C HIS A 261 -9.14 -2.87 -7.77
N TRP A 262 -9.35 -4.11 -7.33
CA TRP A 262 -9.07 -5.27 -8.16
C TRP A 262 -9.78 -5.23 -9.52
N ALA A 263 -11.05 -4.81 -9.57
CA ALA A 263 -11.79 -4.64 -10.83
C ALA A 263 -11.09 -3.69 -11.82
N ASN A 264 -10.44 -2.62 -11.33
CA ASN A 264 -9.86 -1.58 -12.18
C ASN A 264 -8.77 -2.10 -13.12
N ILE A 265 -8.07 -3.17 -12.72
CA ILE A 265 -6.97 -3.76 -13.49
C ILE A 265 -7.35 -5.04 -14.22
N LEU A 266 -8.65 -5.40 -14.23
CA LEU A 266 -9.14 -6.64 -14.82
C LEU A 266 -10.09 -6.38 -15.97
N HIS A 267 -9.92 -7.15 -17.03
CA HIS A 267 -10.82 -7.19 -18.16
C HIS A 267 -11.95 -8.21 -17.90
N PRO A 268 -13.21 -7.93 -18.34
CA PRO A 268 -14.33 -8.88 -18.23
C PRO A 268 -13.99 -10.28 -18.77
N ASP A 269 -13.24 -10.33 -19.86
CA ASP A 269 -12.59 -11.53 -20.38
C ASP A 269 -11.14 -11.65 -19.84
N PRO A 270 -10.82 -12.66 -19.00
CA PRO A 270 -9.49 -12.80 -18.40
C PRO A 270 -8.34 -12.88 -19.40
N GLU A 271 -8.57 -13.36 -20.63
CA GLU A 271 -7.51 -13.47 -21.65
C GLU A 271 -6.93 -12.10 -22.05
N HIS A 272 -7.68 -11.03 -21.80
CA HIS A 272 -7.31 -9.65 -22.10
C HIS A 272 -6.86 -8.85 -20.87
N ASN A 273 -6.69 -9.47 -19.69
CA ASN A 273 -6.20 -8.79 -18.49
C ASN A 273 -4.84 -8.09 -18.73
N ASP A 274 -3.99 -8.70 -19.55
CA ASP A 274 -2.66 -8.17 -19.86
C ASP A 274 -2.70 -6.80 -20.54
N GLU A 275 -3.72 -6.52 -21.36
CA GLU A 275 -3.89 -5.22 -22.03
C GLU A 275 -4.12 -4.09 -21.03
N ILE A 276 -4.94 -4.36 -20.01
CA ILE A 276 -5.26 -3.39 -18.95
C ILE A 276 -4.05 -3.16 -18.05
N VAL A 277 -3.39 -4.25 -17.65
CA VAL A 277 -2.20 -4.22 -16.81
C VAL A 277 -1.05 -3.48 -17.49
N ASP A 278 -0.80 -3.75 -18.77
CA ASP A 278 0.28 -3.10 -19.50
C ASP A 278 0.05 -1.59 -19.62
N ALA A 279 -1.18 -1.16 -19.90
CA ALA A 279 -1.51 0.26 -19.98
C ALA A 279 -1.27 1.00 -18.64
N TRP A 280 -1.63 0.37 -17.52
CA TRP A 280 -1.32 0.91 -16.19
C TRP A 280 0.18 0.92 -15.90
N ALA A 281 0.92 -0.10 -16.34
CA ALA A 281 2.35 -0.14 -16.14
C ALA A 281 3.06 0.97 -16.93
N ASP A 282 2.69 1.18 -18.20
CA ASP A 282 3.30 2.17 -19.08
C ASP A 282 3.21 3.58 -18.49
N ILE A 283 2.02 4.01 -18.06
CA ILE A 283 1.84 5.36 -17.48
C ILE A 283 2.62 5.55 -16.17
N LEU A 284 2.77 4.50 -15.37
CA LEU A 284 3.50 4.56 -14.10
C LEU A 284 5.00 4.58 -14.30
N ILE A 285 5.51 3.79 -15.26
CA ILE A 285 6.92 3.82 -15.66
C ILE A 285 7.26 5.22 -16.18
N GLU A 286 6.43 5.80 -17.04
CA GLU A 286 6.60 7.17 -17.54
C GLU A 286 6.61 8.20 -16.39
N LYS A 287 5.61 8.15 -15.49
CA LYS A 287 5.56 9.06 -14.32
C LYS A 287 6.80 8.89 -13.43
N GLY A 288 7.24 7.66 -13.23
CA GLY A 288 8.38 7.30 -12.41
C GLY A 288 9.75 7.58 -13.05
N ALA A 289 9.83 7.89 -14.34
CA ALA A 289 11.09 8.22 -15.02
C ALA A 289 11.57 9.64 -14.69
N GLY A 290 10.64 10.59 -14.55
CA GLY A 290 10.93 12.01 -14.27
C GLY A 290 11.57 12.30 -12.91
N LEU A 291 11.96 13.55 -12.66
CA LEU A 291 12.66 13.95 -11.43
C LEU A 291 11.77 13.94 -10.16
N ASP A 292 10.46 14.13 -10.31
CA ASP A 292 9.58 14.36 -9.16
C ASP A 292 9.12 13.10 -8.46
N PHE A 293 9.10 11.97 -9.18
CA PHE A 293 8.55 10.72 -8.70
C PHE A 293 9.54 9.58 -8.86
N MET A 294 9.36 8.56 -8.04
CA MET A 294 10.01 7.26 -8.21
C MET A 294 9.00 6.15 -7.97
N LEU A 295 9.15 5.02 -8.65
CA LEU A 295 8.44 3.81 -8.29
C LEU A 295 9.15 3.17 -7.11
N ALA A 296 8.46 3.04 -5.97
CA ALA A 296 9.03 2.38 -4.80
C ALA A 296 8.94 0.87 -4.98
N GLU A 297 10.07 0.17 -4.91
CA GLU A 297 10.12 -1.28 -5.19
C GLU A 297 9.34 -2.12 -4.17
N GLU A 298 9.20 -1.63 -2.93
CA GLU A 298 8.49 -2.33 -1.85
C GLU A 298 7.97 -1.36 -0.77
N LEU A 299 7.19 -1.89 0.18
CA LEU A 299 6.61 -1.12 1.29
C LEU A 299 7.64 -0.30 2.09
N ALA A 300 8.75 -0.92 2.48
CA ALA A 300 9.76 -0.26 3.29
C ALA A 300 10.41 0.92 2.56
N ALA A 301 10.67 0.76 1.25
CA ALA A 301 11.16 1.83 0.40
C ALA A 301 10.13 2.97 0.28
N CYS A 302 8.85 2.64 0.11
CA CYS A 302 7.79 3.65 0.04
C CYS A 302 7.69 4.49 1.32
N TRP A 303 7.63 3.85 2.50
CA TRP A 303 7.45 4.59 3.75
C TRP A 303 8.69 5.38 4.15
N SER A 304 9.90 4.83 3.97
CA SER A 304 11.14 5.56 4.25
C SER A 304 11.31 6.76 3.31
N GLN A 305 11.06 6.58 2.01
CA GLN A 305 11.09 7.69 1.06
C GLN A 305 10.01 8.74 1.36
N ALA A 306 8.78 8.33 1.70
CA ALA A 306 7.70 9.26 2.03
C ALA A 306 8.02 10.06 3.30
N ALA A 307 8.63 9.42 4.31
CA ALA A 307 9.07 10.11 5.52
C ALA A 307 10.16 11.14 5.22
N ALA A 308 11.17 10.78 4.42
CA ALA A 308 12.16 11.75 3.96
C ALA A 308 11.52 12.88 3.15
N TYR A 309 10.65 12.55 2.19
CA TYR A 309 9.99 13.53 1.33
C TYR A 309 9.12 14.53 2.10
N TYR A 310 8.39 14.09 3.13
CA TYR A 310 7.50 14.98 3.88
C TYR A 310 8.15 15.65 5.09
N LEU A 311 9.11 15.01 5.74
CA LEU A 311 9.62 15.46 7.04
C LEU A 311 11.06 15.98 6.98
N ALA A 312 11.87 15.57 6.00
CA ALA A 312 13.24 16.06 5.92
C ALA A 312 13.26 17.55 5.55
N ASP A 313 14.25 18.26 6.06
CA ASP A 313 14.61 19.57 5.50
C ASP A 313 15.52 19.35 4.28
N PHE A 314 15.20 20.00 3.17
CA PHE A 314 15.88 19.85 1.88
C PHE A 314 16.24 21.23 1.38
N ARG A 315 17.53 21.57 1.46
CA ARG A 315 18.00 22.94 1.25
C ARG A 315 19.36 22.96 0.55
N GLU A 316 19.62 24.09 -0.07
CA GLU A 316 20.93 24.42 -0.63
C GLU A 316 21.83 25.00 0.47
N GLU A 317 23.07 24.53 0.52
CA GLU A 317 24.17 25.15 1.27
C GLU A 317 25.32 25.41 0.28
N SER A 318 26.23 26.34 0.58
CA SER A 318 27.12 27.02 -0.40
C SER A 318 27.58 26.22 -1.64
N ASN A 319 27.99 24.96 -1.48
CA ASN A 319 28.40 24.07 -2.58
C ASN A 319 27.79 22.66 -2.47
N SER A 320 26.63 22.52 -1.82
CA SER A 320 25.98 21.25 -1.59
C SER A 320 24.46 21.37 -1.48
N VAL A 321 23.79 20.26 -1.67
CA VAL A 321 22.39 20.07 -1.28
C VAL A 321 22.39 19.20 -0.04
N VAL A 322 21.67 19.65 1.00
CA VAL A 322 21.59 18.95 2.28
C VAL A 322 20.20 18.39 2.48
N ILE A 323 20.13 17.10 2.78
CA ILE A 323 18.93 16.40 3.26
C ILE A 323 19.10 16.16 4.76
N ASP A 324 18.36 16.88 5.59
CA ASP A 324 18.37 16.73 7.04
C ASP A 324 17.17 15.90 7.51
N LEU A 325 17.43 14.66 7.89
CA LEU A 325 16.49 13.69 8.42
C LEU A 325 16.21 13.88 9.91
N GLY A 326 16.66 14.97 10.54
CA GLY A 326 16.51 15.20 11.99
C GLY A 326 15.07 15.21 12.49
N ALA A 327 14.10 15.56 11.63
CA ALA A 327 12.67 15.51 11.93
C ALA A 327 12.01 14.16 11.58
N VAL A 328 12.71 13.26 10.88
CA VAL A 328 12.21 11.91 10.60
C VAL A 328 12.31 11.08 11.88
N PRO A 329 11.19 10.55 12.41
CA PRO A 329 11.21 9.73 13.61
C PRO A 329 11.97 8.41 13.37
N LYS A 330 12.69 7.94 14.40
CA LYS A 330 13.47 6.69 14.36
C LYS A 330 12.58 5.45 14.54
N LEU A 331 11.62 5.28 13.63
CA LEU A 331 10.75 4.11 13.58
C LEU A 331 11.20 3.18 12.45
N PRO A 332 11.17 1.83 12.65
CA PRO A 332 11.58 0.89 11.62
C PRO A 332 10.87 1.07 10.28
N CYS A 333 9.61 1.53 10.27
CA CYS A 333 8.85 1.79 9.05
C CYS A 333 9.36 3.02 8.25
N PHE A 334 10.04 3.97 8.90
CA PHE A 334 10.49 5.23 8.27
C PHE A 334 12.00 5.33 8.09
N THR A 335 12.75 4.37 8.62
CA THR A 335 14.20 4.28 8.46
C THR A 335 14.55 3.28 7.35
N GLY A 336 15.45 3.64 6.46
CA GLY A 336 15.87 2.76 5.38
C GLY A 336 16.68 3.47 4.31
N VAL A 337 16.77 2.83 3.15
CA VAL A 337 17.33 3.45 1.94
C VAL A 337 16.35 4.51 1.45
N ILE A 338 16.87 5.69 1.11
CA ILE A 338 16.13 6.74 0.39
C ILE A 338 16.76 6.94 -0.98
N ALA A 339 16.02 7.46 -1.94
CA ALA A 339 16.53 7.81 -3.25
C ALA A 339 16.55 9.33 -3.45
N ILE A 340 17.54 9.76 -4.22
CA ILE A 340 17.54 11.08 -4.87
C ILE A 340 17.59 10.87 -6.38
N LYS A 341 17.17 11.88 -7.12
CA LYS A 341 17.35 11.94 -8.57
C LYS A 341 18.17 13.14 -8.95
N ILE A 342 19.12 12.94 -9.86
CA ILE A 342 19.98 14.01 -10.38
C ILE A 342 19.84 14.01 -11.90
N ARG A 343 19.43 15.15 -12.46
CA ARG A 343 19.53 15.41 -13.91
C ARG A 343 20.79 16.21 -14.16
N ASP A 344 21.74 15.61 -14.87
CA ASP A 344 23.06 16.19 -15.11
C ASP A 344 23.56 15.85 -16.52
N GLU A 345 23.43 16.82 -17.42
CA GLU A 345 23.80 16.67 -18.83
C GLU A 345 25.33 16.54 -19.04
N GLU A 346 26.12 17.01 -18.06
CA GLU A 346 27.57 17.01 -18.13
C GLU A 346 28.20 15.75 -17.48
N SER A 347 27.37 14.85 -16.93
CA SER A 347 27.82 13.60 -16.31
C SER A 347 28.92 13.81 -15.24
N LYS A 348 28.73 14.81 -14.37
CA LYS A 348 29.67 15.16 -13.31
C LYS A 348 29.80 14.04 -12.28
N ARG A 349 30.89 14.09 -11.53
CA ARG A 349 31.11 13.20 -10.39
C ARG A 349 30.41 13.72 -9.14
N TRP A 350 29.43 12.95 -8.67
CA TRP A 350 28.67 13.25 -7.45
C TRP A 350 29.27 12.56 -6.23
N HIS A 351 29.29 13.28 -5.12
CA HIS A 351 29.81 12.83 -3.84
C HIS A 351 28.75 12.95 -2.75
N PHE A 352 28.81 12.03 -1.80
CA PHE A 352 27.85 11.89 -0.72
C PHE A 352 28.57 11.79 0.62
N ARG A 353 28.15 12.59 1.60
CA ARG A 353 28.60 12.49 2.99
C ARG A 353 27.41 12.22 3.90
N GLY A 354 27.60 11.37 4.91
CA GLY A 354 26.55 11.00 5.87
C GLY A 354 25.59 9.91 5.37
N ALA A 355 25.85 9.36 4.18
CA ALA A 355 25.15 8.19 3.64
C ALA A 355 26.08 7.35 2.76
N LYS A 356 25.81 6.05 2.67
CA LYS A 356 26.44 5.12 1.74
C LYS A 356 25.60 5.00 0.47
N VAL A 357 26.23 5.14 -0.70
CA VAL A 357 25.58 4.78 -1.97
C VAL A 357 25.45 3.26 -2.05
N VAL A 358 24.22 2.77 -2.16
CA VAL A 358 23.89 1.34 -2.23
C VAL A 358 23.33 0.91 -3.57
N GLY A 359 22.97 1.86 -4.43
CA GLY A 359 22.48 1.60 -5.79
C GLY A 359 22.52 2.86 -6.64
N GLN A 360 22.64 2.68 -7.95
CA GLN A 360 22.59 3.76 -8.93
C GLN A 360 22.00 3.23 -10.24
N THR A 361 21.07 3.96 -10.83
CA THR A 361 20.48 3.64 -12.13
C THR A 361 20.31 4.92 -12.94
N THR A 362 20.85 4.94 -14.15
CA THR A 362 20.75 6.07 -15.07
C THR A 362 19.72 5.73 -16.15
N GLY A 363 18.68 6.56 -16.27
CA GLY A 363 17.70 6.46 -17.35
C GLY A 363 18.11 7.25 -18.60
N ASP A 364 17.29 7.17 -19.64
CA ASP A 364 17.60 7.72 -20.97
C ASP A 364 17.68 9.27 -21.00
N ASP A 365 17.00 9.97 -20.08
CA ASP A 365 16.92 11.44 -20.02
C ASP A 365 18.02 12.11 -19.16
N ALA A 366 19.20 11.50 -19.07
CA ALA A 366 20.29 11.94 -18.18
C ALA A 366 19.88 12.08 -16.70
N VAL A 367 18.79 11.43 -16.30
CA VAL A 367 18.34 11.34 -14.91
C VAL A 367 18.95 10.10 -14.28
N THR A 368 19.77 10.31 -13.26
CA THR A 368 20.33 9.24 -12.44
C THR A 368 19.60 9.18 -11.11
N THR A 369 19.01 8.02 -10.81
CA THR A 369 18.48 7.70 -9.48
C THR A 369 19.60 7.11 -8.64
N ILE A 370 19.83 7.66 -7.45
CA ILE A 370 20.88 7.23 -6.53
C ILE A 370 20.22 6.82 -5.22
N SER A 371 20.43 5.56 -4.84
CA SER A 371 19.93 4.97 -3.60
C SER A 371 20.96 5.15 -2.50
N LEU A 372 20.55 5.81 -1.42
CA LEU A 372 21.38 6.24 -0.31
C LEU A 372 20.90 5.59 0.99
N LEU A 373 21.79 4.88 1.68
CA LEU A 373 21.56 4.37 3.03
C LEU A 373 22.17 5.36 4.04
N PRO A 374 21.37 6.10 4.83
CA PRO A 374 21.89 7.03 5.83
C PRO A 374 22.78 6.33 6.85
N GLU A 375 23.87 6.98 7.26
CA GLU A 375 24.74 6.43 8.31
C GLU A 375 24.04 6.45 9.68
N PRO A 376 24.18 5.43 10.55
CA PRO A 376 23.39 5.28 11.77
C PRO A 376 23.43 6.47 12.76
N ARG A 377 24.46 7.31 12.69
CA ARG A 377 24.65 8.48 13.57
C ARG A 377 24.52 9.82 12.83
N SER A 378 24.39 9.81 11.52
CA SER A 378 24.18 11.03 10.76
C SER A 378 22.69 11.29 10.60
N THR A 379 22.26 12.52 10.85
CA THR A 379 20.95 12.99 10.42
C THR A 379 21.04 13.74 9.10
N LYS A 380 22.24 14.11 8.65
CA LYS A 380 22.46 14.94 7.47
C LYS A 380 23.11 14.13 6.36
N ILE A 381 22.61 14.31 5.15
CA ILE A 381 23.22 13.81 3.94
C ILE A 381 23.60 15.02 3.08
N GLU A 382 24.87 15.17 2.77
CA GLU A 382 25.37 16.22 1.89
C GLU A 382 25.61 15.62 0.50
N VAL A 383 24.99 16.20 -0.52
CA VAL A 383 25.19 15.92 -1.93
C VAL A 383 26.01 17.05 -2.51
N TYR A 384 27.16 16.77 -3.11
CA TYR A 384 28.02 17.79 -3.69
C TYR A 384 28.73 17.28 -4.94
N CYS A 385 29.04 18.19 -5.85
CA CYS A 385 29.96 17.95 -6.95
C CYS A 385 31.30 18.62 -6.59
N LEU A 386 32.42 18.00 -6.92
CA LEU A 386 33.70 18.70 -6.92
C LEU A 386 33.95 19.14 -8.38
N GLY A 387 34.25 20.42 -8.58
CA GLY A 387 34.76 20.87 -9.87
C GLY A 387 36.09 20.19 -10.14
N ASP A 388 36.31 19.77 -11.39
CA ASP A 388 37.59 19.23 -11.85
C ASP A 388 38.75 20.25 -11.71
#